data_AF-A0A7D9DSI9-F1
#
_entry.id   AF-A0A7D9DSI9-F1
#
_cell.length_a   1.000
_cell.length_b   1.000
_cell.length_c   1.000
_cell.angle_alpha   90.00
_cell.angle_beta   90.00
_cell.angle_gamma   90.00
#
_symmetry.space_group_name_H-M   'P 1'
#
loop_
_entity.id
_entity.type
_entity.pdbx_description
1 polymer ?
#
loop_
_entity_poly.entity_id
_entity_poly.type
_entity_poly.pdbx_seq_one_letter_code
_entity_poly.pdbx_strand_id
1 'polypeptide(L)'
;MSDIIKNLQNYLIIKTEIADRLHKSFDKLQLSIFHNAKNNTLTSPCGRRYTDDIKEFSLTLYYYSPKAYEHVRSVIPLPNPSLIRKWSSSVNCEPGFLDEAFQSLKVDAEK
;
A
#
# COMPACT_ATOMS: atom_id res chain seq x y z
N MET A 1 -6.78 10.73 8.90
CA MET A 1 -6.30 12.02 8.34
C MET A 1 -7.19 13.19 8.75
N SER A 2 -8.51 13.01 8.88
CA SER A 2 -9.43 14.02 9.42
C SER A 2 -8.96 14.62 10.74
N ASP A 3 -8.49 13.79 11.67
CA ASP A 3 -8.07 14.26 12.98
C ASP A 3 -6.72 14.99 12.95
N ILE A 4 -5.83 14.61 12.02
CA ILE A 4 -4.55 15.29 11.79
C ILE A 4 -4.81 16.65 11.12
N ILE A 5 -5.67 16.70 10.11
CA ILE A 5 -6.02 17.93 9.41
C ILE A 5 -6.80 18.88 10.33
N LYS A 6 -7.72 18.35 11.15
CA LYS A 6 -8.38 19.11 12.23
C LYS A 6 -7.36 19.66 13.23
N ASN A 7 -6.39 18.85 13.67
CA ASN A 7 -5.32 19.34 14.54
C ASN A 7 -4.50 20.44 13.87
N LEU A 8 -4.11 20.29 12.60
CA LEU A 8 -3.36 21.31 11.87
C LEU A 8 -4.15 22.62 11.64
N GLN A 9 -5.47 22.52 11.45
CA GLN A 9 -6.38 23.67 11.44
C GLN A 9 -6.47 24.32 12.82
N ASN A 10 -6.58 23.53 13.88
CA ASN A 10 -6.64 24.02 15.27
C ASN A 10 -5.35 24.74 15.68
N TYR A 11 -4.19 24.30 15.18
CA TYR A 11 -2.92 24.99 15.37
C TYR A 11 -2.69 26.17 14.40
N LEU A 12 -3.70 26.57 13.61
CA LEU A 12 -3.66 27.67 12.62
C LEU A 12 -2.57 27.52 11.53
N ILE A 13 -2.05 26.31 11.33
CA ILE A 13 -0.96 26.05 10.39
C ILE A 13 -1.50 26.05 8.94
N ILE A 14 -2.77 25.69 8.74
CA ILE A 14 -3.35 25.49 7.41
C ILE A 14 -4.75 26.12 7.34
N LYS A 15 -5.03 26.85 6.25
CA LYS A 15 -6.36 27.39 5.94
C LYS A 15 -7.33 26.27 5.58
N THR A 16 -8.62 26.47 5.88
CA THR A 16 -9.70 25.50 5.60
C THR A 16 -9.73 25.03 4.14
N GLU A 17 -9.54 25.93 3.19
CA GLU A 17 -9.51 25.60 1.75
C GLU A 17 -8.36 24.65 1.37
N ILE A 18 -7.19 24.81 1.98
CA ILE A 18 -6.02 23.97 1.71
C ILE A 18 -6.21 22.59 2.35
N ALA A 19 -6.82 22.54 3.53
CA ALA A 19 -7.20 21.30 4.20
C ALA A 19 -8.20 20.48 3.37
N ASP A 20 -9.20 21.12 2.75
CA ASP A 20 -10.17 20.44 1.88
C ASP A 20 -9.51 19.90 0.61
N ARG A 21 -8.56 20.64 0.02
CA ARG A 21 -7.75 20.16 -1.11
C ARG A 21 -6.86 18.99 -0.72
N LEU A 22 -6.22 19.04 0.44
CA LEU A 22 -5.43 17.94 1.00
C LEU A 22 -6.30 16.69 1.20
N HIS A 23 -7.49 16.85 1.77
CA HIS A 23 -8.43 15.76 1.96
C HIS A 23 -8.86 15.09 0.66
N LYS A 24 -9.04 15.86 -0.41
CA LYS A 24 -9.39 15.35 -1.75
C LYS A 24 -8.20 14.77 -2.52
N SER A 25 -6.97 15.21 -2.23
CA SER A 25 -5.77 14.83 -2.98
C SER A 25 -5.14 13.53 -2.50
N PHE A 26 -5.37 13.15 -1.25
CA PHE A 26 -4.83 11.91 -0.67
C PHE A 26 -5.96 10.88 -0.53
N ASP A 27 -6.05 10.01 -1.53
CA ASP A 27 -6.84 8.79 -1.52
C ASP A 27 -6.31 7.79 -0.47
N LYS A 28 -7.10 6.75 -0.18
CA LYS A 28 -6.83 5.71 0.81
C LYS A 28 -5.44 5.11 0.65
N LEU A 29 -4.98 4.90 -0.59
CA LEU A 29 -3.67 4.31 -0.88
C LEU A 29 -2.50 5.19 -0.43
N GLN A 30 -2.50 6.50 -0.76
CA GLN A 30 -1.39 7.35 -0.33
C GLN A 30 -1.34 7.44 1.20
N LEU A 31 -2.51 7.45 1.86
CA LEU A 31 -2.59 7.41 3.31
C LEU A 31 -1.96 6.14 3.89
N SER A 32 -2.26 4.96 3.35
CA SER A 32 -1.67 3.71 3.86
C SER A 32 -0.15 3.72 3.70
N ILE A 33 0.36 4.25 2.59
CA ILE A 33 1.81 4.42 2.34
C ILE A 33 2.45 5.33 3.39
N PHE A 34 1.83 6.47 3.71
CA PHE A 34 2.36 7.37 4.75
C PHE A 34 2.34 6.74 6.15
N HIS A 35 1.26 6.05 6.52
CA HIS A 35 1.20 5.37 7.81
C HIS A 35 2.26 4.28 7.90
N ASN A 36 2.46 3.53 6.83
CA ASN A 36 3.52 2.54 6.73
C ASN A 36 4.91 3.17 6.90
N ALA A 37 5.18 4.28 6.19
CA ALA A 37 6.42 5.00 6.34
C ALA A 37 6.65 5.44 7.79
N LYS A 38 5.66 6.10 8.40
CA LYS A 38 5.72 6.55 9.79
C LYS A 38 6.02 5.41 10.76
N ASN A 39 5.31 4.29 10.62
CA ASN A 39 5.39 3.19 11.57
C ASN A 39 6.67 2.35 11.42
N ASN A 40 7.21 2.21 10.22
CA ASN A 40 8.32 1.29 9.93
C ASN A 40 9.69 1.96 9.72
N THR A 41 9.76 3.30 9.69
CA THR A 41 11.04 4.03 9.47
C THR A 41 12.02 3.81 10.62
N LEU A 42 11.56 3.90 11.86
CA LEU A 42 12.40 3.72 13.07
C LEU A 42 12.49 2.26 13.51
N THR A 43 11.76 1.36 12.85
CA THR A 43 11.73 -0.07 13.19
C THR A 43 12.81 -0.83 12.44
N SER A 44 13.45 -1.77 13.14
CA SER A 44 14.40 -2.68 12.53
C SER A 44 13.76 -3.47 11.38
N PRO A 45 14.48 -3.79 10.30
CA PRO A 45 13.91 -4.46 9.13
C PRO A 45 13.14 -5.76 9.43
N CYS A 46 13.58 -6.53 10.42
CA CYS A 46 12.93 -7.78 10.84
C CYS A 46 11.68 -7.56 11.71
N GLY A 47 11.54 -6.39 12.34
CA GLY A 47 10.40 -6.03 13.18
C GLY A 47 9.25 -5.37 12.43
N ARG A 48 9.43 -5.04 11.15
CA ARG A 48 8.42 -4.32 10.35
C ARG A 48 7.15 -5.14 10.17
N ARG A 49 6.02 -4.45 10.15
CA ARG A 49 4.69 -5.02 9.90
C ARG A 49 4.02 -4.23 8.78
N TYR A 50 3.41 -4.96 7.85
CA TYR A 50 2.80 -4.39 6.65
C TYR A 50 1.32 -4.73 6.63
N THR A 51 0.48 -3.72 6.42
CA THR A 51 -0.96 -3.87 6.17
C THR A 51 -1.21 -4.45 4.79
N ASP A 52 -2.39 -5.01 4.55
CA ASP A 52 -2.70 -5.66 3.27
C ASP A 52 -2.66 -4.68 2.08
N ASP A 53 -3.13 -3.43 2.27
CA ASP A 53 -2.99 -2.35 1.27
C ASP A 53 -1.52 -2.16 0.81
N ILE A 54 -0.56 -2.30 1.72
CA ILE A 54 0.88 -2.15 1.41
C ILE A 54 1.44 -3.40 0.75
N LYS A 55 0.95 -4.58 1.13
CA LYS A 55 1.33 -5.84 0.48
C LYS A 55 0.87 -5.83 -0.97
N GLU A 56 -0.38 -5.45 -1.21
CA GLU A 56 -0.97 -5.32 -2.55
C GLU A 56 -0.19 -4.30 -3.38
N PHE A 57 0.01 -3.08 -2.87
CA PHE A 57 0.83 -2.06 -3.53
C PHE A 57 2.24 -2.57 -3.89
N SER A 58 2.88 -3.27 -2.95
CA SER A 58 4.23 -3.82 -3.16
C SER A 58 4.24 -4.92 -4.22
N LEU A 59 3.25 -5.81 -4.22
CA LEU A 59 3.09 -6.88 -5.21
C LEU A 59 2.87 -6.29 -6.61
N THR A 60 1.94 -5.34 -6.72
CA THR A 60 1.62 -4.66 -7.99
C THR A 60 2.84 -3.93 -8.54
N LEU A 61 3.54 -3.15 -7.72
CA LEU A 61 4.72 -2.40 -8.17
C LEU A 61 5.86 -3.35 -8.59
N TYR A 62 6.09 -4.42 -7.83
CA TYR A 62 7.12 -5.41 -8.15
C TYR A 62 6.79 -6.19 -9.42
N TYR A 63 5.51 -6.53 -9.63
CA TYR A 63 5.02 -7.18 -10.85
C TYR A 63 5.28 -6.32 -12.09
N TYR A 64 4.99 -5.02 -12.03
CA TYR A 64 5.24 -4.12 -13.17
C TYR A 64 6.73 -3.85 -13.40
N SER A 65 7.51 -3.63 -12.35
CA SER A 65 8.94 -3.38 -12.48
C SER A 65 9.70 -3.61 -11.17
N PRO A 66 10.50 -4.68 -11.08
CA PRO A 66 11.40 -4.90 -9.94
C PRO A 66 12.39 -3.76 -9.72
N LYS A 67 12.82 -3.08 -10.79
CA LYS A 67 13.71 -1.91 -10.70
C LYS A 67 13.02 -0.71 -10.08
N ALA A 68 11.78 -0.43 -10.48
CA ALA A 68 10.99 0.65 -9.87
C ALA A 68 10.72 0.35 -8.39
N TYR A 69 10.41 -0.91 -8.07
CA TYR A 69 10.24 -1.35 -6.69
C TYR A 69 11.49 -1.09 -5.84
N GLU A 70 12.68 -1.46 -6.31
CA GLU A 70 13.93 -1.24 -5.57
C GLU A 70 14.20 0.25 -5.35
N HIS A 71 13.92 1.09 -6.37
CA HIS A 71 14.04 2.53 -6.24
C HIS A 71 13.10 3.08 -5.16
N VAL A 72 11.81 2.74 -5.20
CA VAL A 72 10.83 3.21 -4.22
C VAL A 72 11.17 2.70 -2.81
N ARG A 73 11.65 1.46 -2.70
CA ARG A 73 12.09 0.85 -1.43
C ARG A 73 13.29 1.57 -0.80
N SER A 74 14.11 2.27 -1.59
CA SER A 74 15.19 3.11 -1.06
C SER A 74 14.67 4.36 -0.35
N VAL A 75 13.46 4.83 -0.70
CA VAL A 75 12.84 6.06 -0.18
C VAL A 75 11.86 5.76 0.95
N ILE A 76 11.05 4.72 0.81
CA ILE A 76 10.03 4.32 1.79
C ILE A 76 10.25 2.89 2.27
N PRO A 77 9.96 2.58 3.55
CA PRO A 77 10.17 1.24 4.10
C PRO A 77 9.14 0.26 3.51
N LEU A 78 9.54 -0.41 2.44
CA LEU A 78 8.77 -1.49 1.81
C LEU A 78 9.29 -2.88 2.21
N PRO A 79 8.48 -3.93 2.01
CA PRO A 79 8.88 -5.32 2.22
C PRO A 79 10.20 -5.68 1.52
N ASN A 80 10.80 -6.81 1.91
CA ASN A 80 11.92 -7.36 1.15
C ASN A 80 11.37 -8.12 -0.08
N PRO A 81 12.03 -8.09 -1.26
CA PRO A 81 11.64 -8.91 -2.40
C PRO A 81 11.47 -10.41 -2.08
N SER A 82 12.21 -10.95 -1.10
CA SER A 82 12.02 -12.33 -0.62
C SER A 82 10.65 -12.54 0.05
N LEU A 83 10.12 -11.54 0.77
CA LEU A 83 8.77 -11.60 1.31
C LEU A 83 7.72 -11.52 0.20
N ILE A 84 7.95 -10.68 -0.81
CA ILE A 84 7.06 -10.57 -1.98
C ILE A 84 6.94 -11.92 -2.66
N ARG A 85 8.06 -12.59 -2.93
CA ARG A 85 8.07 -13.94 -3.53
C ARG A 85 7.32 -14.96 -2.67
N LYS A 86 7.48 -14.88 -1.35
CA LYS A 86 6.75 -15.76 -0.40
C LYS A 86 5.24 -15.50 -0.42
N TRP A 87 4.80 -14.26 -0.61
CA TRP A 87 3.39 -13.94 -0.74
C TRP A 87 2.82 -14.34 -2.10
N SER A 88 3.60 -14.20 -3.18
CA SER A 88 3.15 -14.71 -4.49
C SER A 88 3.07 -16.23 -4.52
N SER A 89 3.91 -16.94 -3.76
CA SER A 89 3.90 -18.40 -3.71
C SER A 89 2.75 -19.00 -2.91
N SER A 90 1.94 -18.19 -2.21
CA SER A 90 0.74 -18.71 -1.53
C SER A 90 -0.45 -18.88 -2.47
N VAL A 91 -0.36 -18.39 -3.70
CA VAL A 91 -1.40 -18.61 -4.72
C VAL A 91 -1.25 -20.03 -5.26
N ASN A 92 -2.36 -20.77 -5.30
CA ASN A 92 -2.37 -22.13 -5.79
C ASN A 92 -2.26 -22.12 -7.32
N CYS A 93 -1.11 -22.57 -7.84
CA CYS A 93 -0.83 -22.58 -9.29
C CYS A 93 -0.70 -24.01 -9.81
N GLU A 94 -1.59 -24.90 -9.38
CA GLU A 94 -1.64 -26.29 -9.87
C GLU A 94 -1.91 -26.33 -11.38
N PRO A 95 -1.40 -27.33 -12.09
CA PRO A 95 -1.58 -27.45 -13.53
C PRO A 95 -3.06 -27.61 -13.88
N GLY A 96 -3.53 -26.82 -14.84
CA GLY A 96 -4.93 -26.82 -15.28
C GLY A 96 -5.50 -25.40 -15.32
N PHE A 97 -6.73 -25.27 -14.81
CA PHE A 97 -7.44 -24.00 -14.72
C PHE A 97 -7.18 -23.33 -13.37
N LEU A 98 -7.02 -22.00 -13.37
CA LEU A 98 -6.84 -21.22 -12.15
C LEU A 98 -8.22 -20.84 -11.60
N ASP A 99 -8.70 -21.59 -10.61
CA ASP A 99 -10.03 -21.38 -10.01
C ASP A 99 -10.22 -19.96 -9.45
N GLU A 100 -9.16 -19.38 -8.89
CA GLU A 100 -9.14 -18.02 -8.36
C GLU A 100 -9.45 -16.97 -9.44
N ALA A 101 -8.94 -17.19 -10.66
CA ALA A 101 -9.24 -16.30 -11.78
C ALA A 101 -10.73 -16.37 -12.17
N PHE A 102 -11.31 -17.58 -12.20
CA PHE A 102 -12.73 -17.75 -12.49
C PHE A 102 -13.61 -17.14 -11.41
N GLN A 103 -13.23 -17.28 -10.13
CA GLN A 103 -13.93 -16.63 -9.02
C GLN A 103 -13.91 -15.10 -9.16
N SER A 104 -12.76 -14.51 -9.50
CA SER A 104 -12.65 -13.06 -9.74
C SER A 104 -13.54 -12.61 -10.89
N LEU A 105 -13.51 -13.33 -12.02
CA LEU A 105 -14.34 -13.03 -13.19
C LEU A 105 -15.84 -13.11 -12.88
N LYS A 106 -16.25 -14.06 -12.03
CA LYS A 106 -17.64 -14.19 -11.59
C LYS A 106 -18.10 -12.97 -10.78
N VAL A 107 -17.27 -12.52 -9.85
CA VAL A 107 -17.56 -11.32 -9.04
C VAL A 107 -17.69 -10.08 -9.92
N ASP A 108 -16.85 -9.95 -10.95
CA ASP A 108 -16.90 -8.82 -11.88
C ASP A 108 -18.11 -8.88 -12.81
N ALA A 109 -18.59 -10.06 -13.17
CA ALA A 109 -19.80 -10.24 -13.97
C ALA A 109 -21.11 -9.98 -13.17
N GLU A 110 -21.06 -10.10 -11.85
CA GLU A 110 -22.20 -9.84 -10.94
C GLU A 110 -22.29 -8.37 -10.48
N LYS A 111 -21.27 -7.56 -10.76
CA LYS A 111 -21.25 -6.10 -10.52
C LYS A 111 -21.90 -5.31 -11.65
#